data_AF-A0A521XW55-F1
#
_entry.id   AF-A0A521XW55-F1
#
_cell.length_a   1.000
_cell.length_b   1.000
_cell.length_c   1.000
_cell.angle_alpha   90.00
_cell.angle_beta   90.00
_cell.angle_gamma   90.00
#
_symmetry.space_group_name_H-M   'P 1'
#
loop_
_entity.id
_entity.type
_entity.pdbx_description
1 polymer ?
#
loop_
_entity_poly.entity_id
_entity_poly.type
_entity_poly.pdbx_seq_one_letter_code
_entity_poly.pdbx_strand_id
1 'polypeptide(L)'
;MRRSDLEHLIRAAGRIAGERELVIIGSQSVLGQFPDAPLALLMSMEADLYPRAHPELADKVDGAIGEGSAFHQAHGYYAQGVGPDTATLPRGWQRRLVRVDNANTNGYAGLCLEVHDLALSKYVAGRQKDREFTRELARHGLIDRMTLRKRLAATKLDPAVAKLVRARIARDFPSKTRRR
;
A
#
# COMPACT_ATOMS: atom_id res chain seq x y z
N MET A 1 5.61 -8.75 6.24
CA MET A 1 4.51 -9.49 6.89
C MET A 1 3.71 -10.29 5.85
N ARG A 2 2.92 -11.28 6.27
CA ARG A 2 2.02 -12.08 5.40
C ARG A 2 0.58 -11.55 5.45
N ARG A 3 -0.31 -12.09 4.61
CA ARG A 3 -1.73 -11.75 4.58
C ARG A 3 -2.42 -11.87 5.95
N SER A 4 -2.17 -12.95 6.69
CA SER A 4 -2.73 -13.18 8.03
C SER A 4 -2.33 -12.11 9.04
N ASP A 5 -1.12 -11.56 8.90
CA ASP A 5 -0.60 -10.51 9.78
C ASP A 5 -1.33 -9.20 9.51
N LEU A 6 -1.54 -8.87 8.23
CA LEU A 6 -2.36 -7.71 7.84
C LEU A 6 -3.80 -7.84 8.35
N GLU A 7 -4.41 -9.02 8.26
CA GLU A 7 -5.75 -9.29 8.78
C GLU A 7 -5.82 -9.13 10.31
N HIS A 8 -4.73 -9.48 11.01
CA HIS A 8 -4.58 -9.19 12.44
C HIS A 8 -4.53 -7.69 12.73
N LEU A 9 -3.72 -6.95 11.99
CA LEU A 9 -3.63 -5.50 12.13
C LEU A 9 -4.99 -4.84 11.85
N ILE A 10 -5.72 -5.27 10.83
CA ILE A 10 -7.06 -4.75 10.51
C ILE A 10 -8.02 -4.90 11.71
N ARG A 11 -8.15 -6.11 12.27
CA ARG A 11 -9.07 -6.33 13.41
C ARG A 11 -8.61 -5.64 14.69
N ALA A 12 -7.29 -5.54 14.92
CA ALA A 12 -6.74 -4.90 16.11
C ALA A 12 -6.92 -3.38 16.04
N ALA A 13 -6.50 -2.77 14.92
CA ALA A 13 -6.65 -1.35 14.64
C ALA A 13 -8.12 -0.92 14.69
N GLY A 14 -9.01 -1.67 14.02
CA GLY A 14 -10.44 -1.37 14.02
C GLY A 14 -11.05 -1.40 15.43
N ARG A 15 -10.65 -2.36 16.27
CA ARG A 15 -11.09 -2.40 17.67
C ARG A 15 -10.59 -1.21 18.48
N ILE A 16 -9.33 -0.81 18.31
CA ILE A 16 -8.70 0.31 19.03
C ILE A 16 -9.34 1.64 18.61
N ALA A 17 -9.54 1.84 17.31
CA ALA A 17 -10.19 3.02 16.77
C ALA A 17 -11.69 3.06 17.06
N GLY A 18 -12.34 1.91 17.26
CA GLY A 18 -13.80 1.83 17.33
C GLY A 18 -14.46 1.92 15.94
N GLU A 19 -13.70 1.64 14.88
CA GLU A 19 -14.09 1.85 13.49
C GLU A 19 -14.03 0.55 12.69
N ARG A 20 -15.04 0.33 11.83
CA ARG A 20 -15.16 -0.92 11.07
C ARG A 20 -14.30 -0.98 9.82
N GLU A 21 -14.03 0.17 9.21
CA GLU A 21 -13.26 0.23 7.95
C GLU A 21 -11.96 1.00 8.15
N LEU A 22 -10.86 0.35 7.78
CA LEU A 22 -9.52 0.92 7.80
C LEU A 22 -9.06 1.05 6.36
N VAL A 23 -8.52 2.21 5.99
CA VAL A 23 -7.80 2.36 4.73
C VAL A 23 -6.35 1.94 4.97
N ILE A 24 -5.86 1.02 4.15
CA ILE A 24 -4.47 0.61 4.14
C ILE A 24 -3.82 1.28 2.94
N ILE A 25 -2.77 2.04 3.22
CA ILE A 25 -1.88 2.62 2.21
C ILE A 25 -0.50 1.98 2.36
N GLY A 26 0.45 2.35 1.50
CA GLY A 26 1.80 1.78 1.58
C GLY A 26 1.94 0.33 1.11
N SER A 27 3.13 -0.24 1.32
CA SER A 27 3.57 -1.48 0.64
C SER A 27 2.63 -2.66 0.89
N GLN A 28 2.09 -2.77 2.10
CA GLN A 28 1.24 -3.90 2.49
C GLN A 28 -0.17 -3.86 1.89
N SER A 29 -0.56 -2.77 1.21
CA SER A 29 -1.75 -2.77 0.35
C SER A 29 -1.70 -3.85 -0.74
N VAL A 30 -0.50 -4.28 -1.15
CA VAL A 30 -0.33 -5.35 -2.15
C VAL A 30 -1.02 -6.65 -1.73
N LEU A 31 -1.05 -6.95 -0.43
CA LEU A 31 -1.69 -8.13 0.13
C LEU A 31 -3.21 -8.11 -0.06
N GLY A 32 -3.81 -6.94 -0.32
CA GLY A 32 -5.21 -6.77 -0.69
C GLY A 32 -5.61 -7.59 -1.91
N GLN A 33 -4.85 -7.45 -2.99
CA GLN A 33 -5.10 -8.13 -4.27
C GLN A 33 -4.32 -9.43 -4.42
N PHE A 34 -3.16 -9.52 -3.78
CA PHE A 34 -2.23 -10.63 -3.92
C PHE A 34 -1.92 -11.18 -2.53
N PRO A 35 -2.80 -12.01 -1.95
CA PRO A 35 -2.59 -12.56 -0.61
C PRO A 35 -1.30 -13.40 -0.50
N ASP A 36 -0.90 -14.02 -1.62
CA ASP A 36 0.34 -14.79 -1.76
C ASP A 36 1.44 -14.00 -2.49
N ALA A 37 1.50 -12.68 -2.29
CA ALA A 37 2.48 -11.84 -2.96
C ALA A 37 3.93 -12.34 -2.74
N PRO A 38 4.81 -12.21 -3.75
CA PRO A 38 6.21 -12.61 -3.65
C PRO A 38 6.91 -12.06 -2.40
N LEU A 39 7.79 -12.87 -1.79
CA LEU A 39 8.51 -12.51 -0.56
C LEU A 39 9.23 -11.15 -0.65
N ALA A 40 9.75 -10.79 -1.82
CA ALA A 40 10.41 -9.51 -2.05
C ALA A 40 9.50 -8.27 -1.82
N LEU A 41 8.17 -8.46 -1.85
CA LEU A 41 7.16 -7.42 -1.58
C LEU A 41 6.68 -7.45 -0.12
N LEU A 42 7.09 -8.45 0.67
CA LEU A 42 6.64 -8.70 2.05
C LEU A 42 7.68 -8.30 3.10
N MET A 43 8.70 -7.53 2.70
CA MET A 43 9.83 -7.16 3.55
C MET A 43 9.50 -6.16 4.66
N SER A 44 8.42 -5.37 4.52
CA SER A 44 7.96 -4.45 5.57
C SER A 44 7.29 -5.20 6.71
N MET A 45 7.56 -4.77 7.94
CA MET A 45 6.89 -5.25 9.16
C MET A 45 5.77 -4.30 9.60
N GLU A 46 5.73 -3.12 9.00
CA GLU A 46 4.72 -2.09 9.17
C GLU A 46 3.57 -2.21 8.17
N ALA A 47 2.34 -1.91 8.60
CA ALA A 47 1.22 -1.60 7.69
C ALA A 47 0.76 -0.17 7.94
N ASP A 48 0.90 0.69 6.93
CA ASP A 48 0.43 2.08 6.96
C ASP A 48 -1.11 2.10 6.87
N LEU A 49 -1.80 2.53 7.92
CA LEU A 49 -3.26 2.52 7.94
C LEU A 49 -3.89 3.67 8.71
N TYR A 50 -5.17 3.94 8.41
CA TYR A 50 -6.00 4.88 9.15
C TYR A 50 -7.47 4.50 9.11
N PRO A 51 -8.27 4.85 10.14
CA PRO A 51 -9.71 4.64 10.10
C PRO A 51 -10.39 5.51 9.05
N ARG A 52 -11.25 4.93 8.22
CA ARG A 52 -11.83 5.61 7.06
C ARG A 52 -12.69 6.82 7.45
N ALA A 53 -13.54 6.64 8.47
CA ALA A 53 -14.48 7.67 8.91
C ALA A 53 -13.79 8.78 9.72
N HIS A 54 -12.81 8.40 10.54
CA HIS A 54 -12.12 9.26 11.49
C HIS A 54 -10.60 9.06 11.40
N PRO A 55 -9.93 9.59 10.36
CA PRO A 55 -8.49 9.39 10.15
C PRO A 55 -7.61 9.89 11.30
N GLU A 56 -8.06 10.88 12.07
CA GLU A 56 -7.38 11.41 13.25
C GLU A 56 -7.19 10.38 14.37
N LEU A 57 -7.95 9.27 14.35
CA LEU A 57 -7.77 8.16 15.28
C LEU A 57 -6.58 7.25 14.92
N ALA A 58 -5.86 7.52 13.82
CA ALA A 58 -4.67 6.77 13.45
C ALA A 58 -3.57 6.86 14.52
N ASP A 59 -3.38 8.01 15.16
CA ASP A 59 -2.38 8.19 16.24
C ASP A 59 -2.71 7.32 17.46
N LYS A 60 -4.00 7.12 17.75
CA LYS A 60 -4.46 6.22 18.82
C LYS A 60 -4.10 4.76 18.50
N VAL A 61 -4.20 4.36 17.23
CA VAL A 61 -3.80 3.03 16.78
C VAL A 61 -2.29 2.87 16.88
N ASP A 62 -1.53 3.85 16.39
CA ASP A 62 -0.06 3.84 16.42
C ASP A 62 0.47 3.76 17.87
N GLY A 63 -0.10 4.55 18.78
CA GLY A 63 0.28 4.50 20.20
C GLY A 63 0.01 3.14 20.88
N ALA A 64 -0.98 2.38 20.40
CA ALA A 64 -1.37 1.12 21.01
C ALA A 64 -0.67 -0.11 20.39
N ILE A 65 -0.53 -0.15 19.07
CA ILE A 65 -0.01 -1.30 18.31
C ILE A 65 1.02 -0.92 17.24
N GLY A 66 1.60 0.27 17.34
CA GLY A 66 2.66 0.76 16.47
C GLY A 66 4.05 0.34 16.90
N GLU A 67 5.06 1.01 16.33
CA GLU A 67 6.45 0.61 16.46
C GLU A 67 6.92 0.61 17.92
N GLY A 68 7.41 -0.54 18.37
CA GLY A 68 8.02 -0.70 19.70
C GLY A 68 7.02 -0.98 20.83
N SER A 69 5.72 -0.96 20.52
CA SER A 69 4.65 -1.39 21.43
C SER A 69 4.83 -2.85 21.86
N ALA A 70 4.15 -3.24 22.95
CA ALA A 70 4.07 -4.64 23.37
C ALA A 70 3.49 -5.55 22.27
N PHE A 71 2.58 -5.03 21.44
CA PHE A 71 2.07 -5.73 20.27
C PHE A 71 3.18 -6.00 19.24
N HIS A 72 3.98 -4.97 18.91
CA HIS A 72 5.09 -5.13 17.98
C HIS A 72 6.08 -6.17 18.50
N GLN A 73 6.45 -6.11 19.78
CA GLN A 73 7.39 -7.07 20.37
C GLN A 73 6.85 -8.51 20.38
N ALA A 74 5.54 -8.68 20.63
CA ALA A 74 4.92 -10.00 20.69
C ALA A 74 4.70 -10.65 19.32
N HIS A 75 4.44 -9.86 18.27
CA HIS A 75 4.05 -10.37 16.96
C HIS A 75 5.09 -10.15 15.86
N GLY A 76 6.03 -9.24 16.05
CA GLY A 76 7.07 -8.87 15.08
C GLY A 76 6.58 -7.96 13.95
N TYR A 77 5.31 -7.57 13.93
CA TYR A 77 4.72 -6.61 12.98
C TYR A 77 3.83 -5.61 13.71
N TYR A 78 3.55 -4.47 13.08
CA TYR A 78 2.86 -3.35 13.72
C TYR A 78 2.05 -2.51 12.73
N ALA A 79 1.07 -1.76 13.25
CA ALA A 79 0.35 -0.77 12.46
C ALA A 79 1.05 0.58 12.57
N GLN A 80 1.35 1.21 11.44
CA GLN A 80 1.82 2.58 11.43
C GLN A 80 0.62 3.49 11.19
N GLY A 81 0.29 4.33 12.16
CA GLY A 81 -0.72 5.37 12.00
C GLY A 81 -0.26 6.39 10.96
N VAL A 82 -1.09 6.66 9.95
CA VAL A 82 -0.80 7.62 8.87
C VAL A 82 -2.04 8.44 8.52
N GLY A 83 -1.88 9.47 7.68
CA GLY A 83 -2.99 10.31 7.22
C GLY A 83 -3.43 10.01 5.78
N PRO A 84 -4.61 10.50 5.35
CA PRO A 84 -5.07 10.38 3.96
C PRO A 84 -4.12 11.04 2.95
N ASP A 85 -3.39 12.08 3.36
CA ASP A 85 -2.46 12.84 2.52
C ASP A 85 -1.04 12.25 2.46
N THR A 86 -0.76 11.18 3.21
CA THR A 86 0.56 10.52 3.23
C THR A 86 0.95 9.93 1.87
N ALA A 87 -0.03 9.60 1.03
CA ALA A 87 0.21 9.04 -0.30
C ALA A 87 -0.32 9.96 -1.41
N THR A 88 0.54 10.30 -2.37
CA THR A 88 0.09 10.93 -3.63
C THR A 88 -0.60 9.89 -4.52
N LEU A 89 -1.91 10.05 -4.71
CA LEU A 89 -2.75 9.07 -5.39
C LEU A 89 -3.52 9.67 -6.58
N PRO A 90 -3.83 8.86 -7.61
CA PRO A 90 -4.61 9.30 -8.77
C PRO A 90 -6.07 9.55 -8.40
N ARG A 91 -6.74 10.47 -9.11
CA ARG A 91 -8.16 10.77 -8.89
C ARG A 91 -9.02 9.49 -8.94
N GLY A 92 -9.95 9.39 -8.00
CA GLY A 92 -10.90 8.28 -7.90
C GLY A 92 -10.32 6.96 -7.40
N TRP A 93 -9.12 6.96 -6.81
CA TRP A 93 -8.50 5.78 -6.19
C TRP A 93 -9.41 5.13 -5.15
N GLN A 94 -10.22 5.91 -4.42
CA GLN A 94 -11.15 5.38 -3.42
C GLN A 94 -12.18 4.40 -4.02
N ARG A 95 -12.53 4.55 -5.30
CA ARG A 95 -13.48 3.65 -6.00
C ARG A 95 -12.85 2.32 -6.41
N ARG A 96 -11.52 2.22 -6.30
CA ARG A 96 -10.73 1.05 -6.70
C ARG A 96 -10.12 0.34 -5.49
N LEU A 97 -10.47 0.76 -4.29
CA LEU A 97 -10.04 0.11 -3.05
C LEU A 97 -10.44 -1.37 -3.08
N VAL A 98 -9.48 -2.21 -2.70
CA VAL A 98 -9.63 -3.66 -2.64
C VAL A 98 -9.97 -4.03 -1.21
N ARG A 99 -11.16 -4.61 -1.04
CA ARG A 99 -11.70 -4.92 0.27
C ARG A 99 -11.18 -6.25 0.80
N VAL A 100 -10.87 -6.26 2.09
CA VAL A 100 -10.35 -7.38 2.87
C VAL A 100 -11.25 -7.55 4.08
N ASP A 101 -12.22 -8.45 3.99
CA ASP A 101 -13.15 -8.77 5.08
C ASP A 101 -13.51 -10.26 5.07
N ASN A 102 -12.79 -11.03 5.86
CA ASN A 102 -13.01 -12.47 5.99
C ASN A 102 -13.03 -12.87 7.48
N ALA A 103 -13.09 -14.17 7.77
CA ALA A 103 -13.13 -14.65 9.15
C ALA A 103 -11.96 -14.11 10.01
N ASN A 104 -10.77 -13.90 9.42
CA ASN A 104 -9.59 -13.43 10.14
C ASN A 104 -9.67 -11.94 10.52
N THR A 105 -10.52 -11.15 9.86
CA THR A 105 -10.74 -9.74 10.20
C THR A 105 -11.89 -9.53 11.16
N ASN A 106 -12.66 -10.58 11.51
CA ASN A 106 -13.66 -10.60 12.59
C ASN A 106 -14.63 -9.40 12.55
N GLY A 107 -15.25 -9.15 11.40
CA GLY A 107 -16.24 -8.08 11.21
C GLY A 107 -15.67 -6.68 10.92
N TYR A 108 -14.34 -6.55 10.89
CA TYR A 108 -13.63 -5.37 10.41
C TYR A 108 -13.22 -5.55 8.95
N ALA A 109 -12.94 -4.45 8.26
CA ALA A 109 -12.54 -4.46 6.86
C ALA A 109 -11.30 -3.59 6.61
N GLY A 110 -10.34 -4.16 5.88
CA GLY A 110 -9.24 -3.42 5.29
C GLY A 110 -9.57 -3.00 3.86
N LEU A 111 -9.38 -1.73 3.55
CA LEU A 111 -9.54 -1.16 2.22
C LEU A 111 -8.15 -0.83 1.67
N CYS A 112 -7.56 -1.79 0.96
CA CYS A 112 -6.21 -1.69 0.41
C CYS A 112 -6.20 -0.92 -0.92
N LEU A 113 -5.13 -0.17 -1.18
CA LEU A 113 -4.91 0.42 -2.50
C LEU A 113 -4.84 -0.66 -3.59
N GLU A 114 -5.50 -0.38 -4.72
CA GLU A 114 -5.30 -1.10 -5.98
C GLU A 114 -3.80 -1.07 -6.34
N VAL A 115 -3.24 -2.18 -6.82
CA VAL A 115 -1.78 -2.32 -6.99
C VAL A 115 -1.18 -1.25 -7.91
N HIS A 116 -1.90 -0.76 -8.92
CA HIS A 116 -1.39 0.31 -9.78
C HIS A 116 -1.43 1.69 -9.09
N ASP A 117 -2.42 1.93 -8.23
CA ASP A 117 -2.49 3.16 -7.43
C ASP A 117 -1.39 3.17 -6.37
N LEU A 118 -1.14 2.01 -5.73
CA LEU A 118 0.00 1.77 -4.85
C LEU A 118 1.33 2.01 -5.58
N ALA A 119 1.53 1.35 -6.73
CA ALA A 119 2.75 1.47 -7.50
C ALA A 119 3.01 2.91 -7.92
N LEU A 120 1.97 3.65 -8.33
CA LEU A 120 2.12 5.07 -8.67
C LEU A 120 2.56 5.90 -7.48
N SER A 121 1.97 5.69 -6.30
CA SER A 121 2.40 6.37 -5.06
C SER A 121 3.89 6.10 -4.76
N LYS A 122 4.35 4.85 -4.93
CA LYS A 122 5.76 4.47 -4.78
C LYS A 122 6.66 5.09 -5.85
N TYR A 123 6.19 5.19 -7.10
CA TYR A 123 6.92 5.87 -8.15
C TYR A 123 7.06 7.37 -7.91
N VAL A 124 6.07 8.02 -7.30
CA VAL A 124 6.14 9.43 -6.88
C VAL A 124 7.17 9.60 -5.77
N ALA A 125 7.05 8.83 -4.68
CA ALA A 125 7.97 8.89 -3.54
C ALA A 125 9.43 8.59 -3.93
N GLY A 126 9.66 7.52 -4.69
CA GLY A 126 10.93 7.25 -5.39
C GLY A 126 12.17 7.05 -4.52
N ARG A 127 12.01 6.77 -3.20
CA ARG A 127 13.12 6.40 -2.30
C ARG A 127 13.71 5.06 -2.76
N GLN A 128 14.89 4.71 -2.26
CA GLN A 128 15.58 3.47 -2.67
C GLN A 128 14.68 2.23 -2.51
N LYS A 129 14.06 2.04 -1.34
CA LYS A 129 13.11 0.94 -1.09
C LYS A 129 11.88 0.95 -2.02
N ASP A 130 11.37 2.13 -2.38
CA ASP A 130 10.21 2.25 -3.28
C ASP A 130 10.58 1.83 -4.71
N ARG A 131 11.82 2.10 -5.15
CA ARG A 131 12.35 1.68 -6.46
C ARG A 131 12.54 0.17 -6.55
N GLU A 132 12.96 -0.46 -5.46
CA GLU A 132 13.07 -1.92 -5.38
C GLU A 132 11.67 -2.55 -5.42
N PHE A 133 10.75 -2.05 -4.61
CA PHE A 133 9.36 -2.52 -4.56
C PHE A 133 8.66 -2.44 -5.94
N THR A 134 8.74 -1.28 -6.61
CA THR A 134 8.10 -1.09 -7.93
C THR A 134 8.72 -1.96 -9.03
N ARG A 135 10.03 -2.19 -8.98
CA ARG A 135 10.70 -3.13 -9.86
C ARG A 135 10.20 -4.56 -9.67
N GLU A 136 10.03 -4.99 -8.43
CA GLU A 136 9.52 -6.33 -8.12
C GLU A 136 8.07 -6.50 -8.55
N LEU A 137 7.21 -5.49 -8.37
CA LEU A 137 5.85 -5.49 -8.92
C LEU A 137 5.86 -5.69 -10.45
N ALA A 138 6.70 -4.94 -11.18
CA ALA A 138 6.80 -5.03 -12.64
C ALA A 138 7.39 -6.39 -13.08
N ARG A 139 8.44 -6.85 -12.41
CA ARG A 139 9.11 -8.13 -12.68
C ARG A 139 8.17 -9.32 -12.55
N HIS A 140 7.29 -9.29 -11.55
CA HIS A 140 6.28 -10.31 -11.32
C HIS A 140 5.00 -10.13 -12.15
N GLY A 141 4.91 -9.09 -12.99
CA GLY A 141 3.73 -8.84 -13.82
C GLY A 141 2.48 -8.44 -13.04
N LEU A 142 2.63 -7.95 -11.81
CA LEU A 142 1.51 -7.53 -10.95
C LEU A 142 0.97 -6.14 -11.34
N ILE A 143 1.73 -5.40 -12.13
CA ILE A 143 1.39 -4.09 -12.68
C ILE A 143 1.67 -4.04 -14.17
N ASP A 144 0.89 -3.27 -14.91
CA ASP A 144 1.08 -3.04 -16.33
C ASP A 144 1.32 -1.56 -16.67
N ARG A 145 2.11 -1.34 -17.72
CA ARG A 145 2.53 -0.01 -18.16
C ARG A 145 1.37 0.86 -18.64
N MET A 146 0.35 0.28 -19.28
CA MET A 146 -0.77 1.07 -19.83
C MET A 146 -1.64 1.62 -18.71
N THR A 147 -1.96 0.80 -17.72
CA THR A 147 -2.73 1.22 -16.54
C THR A 147 -1.97 2.26 -15.74
N LEU A 148 -0.66 2.08 -15.50
CA LEU A 148 0.17 3.09 -14.83
C LEU A 148 0.17 4.44 -15.56
N ARG A 149 0.21 4.45 -16.90
CA ARG A 149 0.11 5.69 -17.69
C ARG A 149 -1.23 6.38 -17.50
N LYS A 150 -2.33 5.62 -17.49
CA LYS A 150 -3.68 6.14 -17.22
C LYS A 150 -3.77 6.72 -15.79
N ARG A 151 -3.21 6.01 -14.80
CA ARG A 151 -3.17 6.50 -13.41
C ARG A 151 -2.36 7.77 -13.29
N LEU A 152 -1.16 7.81 -13.87
CA LEU A 152 -0.31 9.00 -13.88
C LEU A 152 -1.02 10.22 -14.49
N ALA A 153 -1.74 10.05 -15.60
CA ALA A 153 -2.50 11.14 -16.22
C ALA A 153 -3.65 11.66 -15.33
N ALA A 154 -4.14 10.83 -14.41
CA ALA A 154 -5.18 11.18 -13.45
C ALA A 154 -4.61 11.72 -12.11
N THR A 155 -3.29 11.88 -11.97
CA THR A 155 -2.64 12.38 -10.77
C THR A 155 -2.14 13.81 -10.97
N LYS A 156 -2.51 14.70 -10.06
CA LYS A 156 -1.99 16.08 -10.04
C LYS A 156 -0.55 16.04 -9.52
N LEU A 157 0.40 16.29 -10.41
CA LEU A 157 1.84 16.35 -10.10
C LEU A 157 2.46 17.59 -10.74
N ASP A 158 3.51 18.10 -10.12
CA ASP A 158 4.40 19.05 -10.77
C ASP A 158 4.99 18.44 -12.06
N PRO A 159 5.15 19.20 -13.17
CA PRO A 159 5.67 18.68 -14.43
C PRO A 159 7.04 17.99 -14.32
N ALA A 160 7.94 18.48 -13.46
CA ALA A 160 9.24 17.86 -13.22
C ALA A 160 9.09 16.50 -12.52
N VAL A 161 8.22 16.43 -11.51
CA VAL A 161 7.88 15.17 -10.82
C VAL A 161 7.24 14.18 -11.79
N ALA A 162 6.29 14.62 -12.62
CA ALA A 162 5.64 13.77 -13.62
C ALA A 162 6.65 13.23 -14.66
N LYS A 163 7.66 14.03 -15.06
CA LYS A 163 8.76 13.57 -15.93
C LYS A 163 9.61 12.49 -15.25
N LEU A 164 9.95 12.67 -13.97
CA LEU A 164 10.70 11.68 -13.19
C LEU A 164 9.92 10.37 -13.04
N VAL A 165 8.62 10.44 -12.72
CA VAL A 165 7.74 9.27 -12.61
C VAL A 165 7.67 8.50 -13.93
N ARG A 166 7.51 9.20 -15.07
CA ARG A 166 7.55 8.55 -16.40
C ARG A 166 8.85 7.81 -16.65
N ALA A 167 9.99 8.41 -16.30
CA ALA A 167 11.30 7.77 -16.48
C ALA A 167 11.45 6.53 -15.60
N ARG A 168 10.99 6.60 -14.34
CA ARG A 168 10.99 5.45 -13.41
C ARG A 168 10.13 4.30 -13.93
N ILE A 169 8.90 4.58 -14.39
CA ILE A 169 8.03 3.57 -15.02
C ILE A 169 8.73 3.00 -16.27
N ALA A 170 9.26 3.83 -17.15
CA ALA A 170 9.90 3.34 -18.38
C ALA A 170 11.07 2.38 -18.11
N ARG A 171 11.86 2.64 -17.06
CA ARG A 171 12.98 1.77 -16.65
C ARG A 171 12.53 0.37 -16.24
N ASP A 172 11.41 0.26 -15.54
CA ASP A 172 10.93 -1.03 -15.02
C ASP A 172 10.15 -1.84 -16.07
N PHE A 173 9.78 -1.20 -17.18
CA PHE A 173 9.14 -1.84 -18.35
C PHE A 173 9.99 -1.64 -19.63
N PRO A 174 11.20 -2.22 -19.70
CA PRO A 174 12.01 -2.15 -20.90
C PRO A 174 11.25 -2.78 -22.06
N SER A 175 11.25 -2.11 -23.21
CA SER A 175 10.75 -2.74 -24.44
C SER A 175 11.52 -4.03 -24.67
N LYS A 176 10.83 -5.15 -24.92
CA LYS A 176 11.47 -6.37 -25.40
C LYS A 176 12.06 -6.09 -26.79
N THR A 177 13.19 -5.42 -26.85
CA THR A 177 14.00 -5.34 -28.06
C THR A 177 14.69 -6.68 -28.20
N ARG A 178 14.06 -7.55 -29.01
CA ARG A 178 14.57 -8.78 -29.65
C ARG A 178 15.89 -9.33 -29.07
N ARG A 179 15.81 -10.38 -28.26
CA ARG A 179 16.83 -11.45 -28.34
C ARG A 179 16.45 -12.28 -29.57
N ARG A 180 17.18 -12.06 -30.66
CA ARG A 180 17.33 -13.06 -31.73
C ARG A 180 18.20 -14.19 -31.19
#